data_AF-A0A7W1CVD8-F1
#
_entry.id   AF-A0A7W1CVD8-F1
#
_cell.length_a   1.000
_cell.length_b   1.000
_cell.length_c   1.000
_cell.angle_alpha   90.00
_cell.angle_beta   90.00
_cell.angle_gamma   90.00
#
_symmetry.space_group_name_H-M   'P 1'
#
loop_
_entity.id
_entity.type
_entity.pdbx_description
1 polymer ?
#
loop_
_entity_poly.entity_id
_entity_poly.type
_entity_poly.pdbx_seq_one_letter_code
_entity_poly.pdbx_strand_id
1 'polypeptide(L)'
;MTSNSSLTKSRNGPGVFESIGRAANLFREQRARVYRETDQLIVRLLLLEWAVLIIVALVVAPESWQEQVISPDLHLWLAILFGGAITLVPVALSRFRPGTAATRYTIAACQMLHSSLLISLSGGRLETHFHVFCSLVILSFYRDWRVLIPATLVVVLDHFLRGAYLPFSIYGAAGGTAWKSLEHCGWVLFADIFLGIACLRSTEEMRATAERTAALEASRYANQLIMDNSRDVICANDAEGRFLTVSAACESLWGYKAEELLGKSCVEMVHPDDLERSRLTNLEVMAGQPVTDFENRYIRKDGSTVDVLWSAYWSESDQALFQVARDITHRKRAEVALQKSSRQLESAHYSNKLIMDNSQDVICSLDAQGRFLSTNAASQTLWGYEPEELIGRCYLVLVHPEDRAWSREAEEGTRARGKRSDFVNRCLRKDGTVVDVLWSASWSAE
;
A
#
# COMPACT_ATOMS: atom_id res chain seq x y z
N MET A 1 5.55 23.84 -37.68
CA MET A 1 4.88 22.57 -37.36
C MET A 1 5.95 21.51 -37.21
N THR A 2 6.50 21.36 -36.00
CA THR A 2 7.46 20.31 -35.65
C THR A 2 6.92 19.67 -34.38
N SER A 3 6.45 18.44 -34.53
CA SER A 3 5.80 17.66 -33.48
C SER A 3 6.85 17.23 -32.45
N ASN A 4 6.69 17.70 -31.22
CA ASN A 4 7.43 17.21 -30.07
C ASN A 4 6.70 15.98 -29.53
N SER A 5 7.17 14.77 -29.85
CA SER A 5 6.66 13.54 -29.24
C SER A 5 7.30 13.37 -27.86
N SER A 6 6.62 13.86 -26.83
CA SER A 6 7.00 13.63 -25.44
C SER A 6 6.78 12.17 -25.07
N LEU A 7 7.88 11.46 -24.83
CA LEU A 7 7.97 10.17 -24.17
C LEU A 7 7.33 10.26 -22.77
N THR A 8 6.09 9.81 -22.64
CA THR A 8 5.48 9.48 -21.35
C THR A 8 6.06 8.16 -20.86
N LYS A 9 7.14 8.22 -20.07
CA LYS A 9 7.58 7.10 -19.24
C LYS A 9 6.45 6.74 -18.29
N SER A 10 5.85 5.57 -18.53
CA SER A 10 4.91 4.89 -17.64
C SER A 10 5.46 4.86 -16.21
N ARG A 11 4.78 5.56 -15.31
CA ARG A 11 5.05 5.63 -13.87
C ARG A 11 4.04 4.77 -13.08
N ASN A 12 3.57 3.68 -13.69
CA ASN A 12 2.60 2.78 -13.06
C ASN A 12 3.35 1.65 -12.34
N GLY A 13 3.58 1.82 -11.04
CA GLY A 13 3.74 0.67 -10.15
C GLY A 13 2.47 -0.19 -10.21
N PRO A 14 2.55 -1.50 -9.89
CA PRO A 14 1.38 -2.37 -9.95
C PRO A 14 0.32 -1.80 -9.01
N GLY A 15 -0.81 -1.39 -9.57
CA GLY A 15 -1.90 -0.84 -8.78
C GLY A 15 -2.36 -1.88 -7.76
N VAL A 16 -2.92 -1.44 -6.63
CA VAL A 16 -3.49 -2.31 -5.58
C VAL A 16 -4.49 -3.34 -6.16
N PHE A 17 -5.10 -3.01 -7.31
CA PHE A 17 -6.07 -3.84 -8.03
C PHE A 17 -5.47 -4.77 -9.13
N GLU A 18 -4.16 -4.75 -9.37
CA GLU A 18 -3.48 -5.59 -10.38
C GLU A 18 -2.82 -6.85 -9.80
N SER A 19 -3.03 -7.14 -8.52
CA SER A 19 -2.36 -8.25 -7.80
C SER A 19 -2.54 -9.62 -8.48
N ILE A 20 -3.72 -9.89 -9.04
CA ILE A 20 -4.00 -11.14 -9.77
C ILE A 20 -3.18 -11.22 -11.07
N GLY A 21 -3.11 -10.12 -11.83
CA GLY A 21 -2.30 -10.03 -13.04
C GLY A 21 -0.80 -10.18 -12.75
N ARG A 22 -0.35 -9.57 -11.64
CA ARG A 22 1.04 -9.65 -11.16
C ARG A 22 1.41 -11.06 -10.72
N ALA A 23 0.58 -11.74 -9.93
CA ALA A 23 0.81 -13.13 -9.52
C ALA A 23 0.92 -14.08 -10.73
N ALA A 24 0.03 -13.93 -11.71
CA ALA A 24 0.07 -14.73 -12.94
C ALA A 24 1.35 -14.49 -13.75
N ASN A 25 1.84 -13.25 -13.82
CA ASN A 25 3.11 -12.91 -14.48
C ASN A 25 4.31 -13.55 -13.76
N LEU A 26 4.40 -13.38 -12.44
CA LEU A 26 5.47 -13.97 -11.62
C LEU A 26 5.51 -15.49 -11.75
N PHE A 27 4.36 -16.15 -11.70
CA PHE A 27 4.27 -17.59 -11.91
C PHE A 27 4.76 -18.00 -13.31
N ARG A 28 4.37 -17.27 -14.36
CA ARG A 28 4.84 -17.54 -15.73
C ARG A 28 6.35 -17.37 -15.87
N GLU A 29 6.92 -16.34 -15.27
CA GLU A 29 8.37 -16.06 -15.26
C GLU A 29 9.16 -17.14 -14.52
N GLN A 30 8.73 -17.50 -13.31
CA GLN A 30 9.34 -18.57 -12.51
C GLN A 30 9.29 -19.92 -13.24
N ARG A 31 8.14 -20.27 -13.83
CA ARG A 31 7.99 -21.51 -14.59
C ARG A 31 8.88 -21.53 -15.84
N ALA A 32 8.93 -20.43 -16.59
CA ALA A 32 9.81 -20.31 -17.75
C ALA A 32 11.30 -20.37 -17.36
N ARG A 33 11.67 -19.85 -16.20
CA ARG A 33 13.01 -19.96 -15.65
C ARG A 33 13.36 -21.42 -15.33
N VAL A 34 12.51 -22.12 -14.58
CA VAL A 34 12.68 -23.55 -14.27
C VAL A 34 12.89 -24.35 -15.55
N TYR A 35 12.03 -24.19 -16.56
CA TYR A 35 12.17 -24.93 -17.81
C TYR A 35 13.53 -24.71 -18.49
N ARG A 36 14.02 -23.47 -18.55
CA ARG A 36 15.31 -23.17 -19.19
C ARG A 36 16.51 -23.66 -18.40
N GLU A 37 16.46 -23.57 -17.08
CA GLU A 37 17.52 -24.08 -16.20
C GLU A 37 17.59 -25.62 -16.27
N THR A 38 16.43 -26.29 -16.25
CA THR A 38 16.35 -27.75 -16.40
C THR A 38 16.80 -28.22 -17.79
N ASP A 39 16.44 -27.52 -18.86
CA ASP A 39 16.95 -27.83 -20.21
C ASP A 39 18.49 -27.85 -20.23
N GLN A 40 19.13 -26.85 -19.63
CA GLN A 40 20.59 -26.75 -19.60
C GLN A 40 21.23 -27.82 -18.72
N LEU A 41 20.62 -28.11 -17.57
CA LEU A 41 21.07 -29.17 -16.67
C LEU A 41 21.09 -30.51 -17.40
N ILE A 42 19.99 -30.88 -18.05
CA ILE A 42 19.86 -32.18 -18.71
C ILE A 42 20.73 -32.25 -19.96
N VAL A 43 20.88 -31.15 -20.72
CA VAL A 43 21.82 -31.16 -21.86
C VAL A 43 23.26 -31.42 -21.43
N ARG A 44 23.71 -30.84 -20.30
CA ARG A 44 25.04 -31.14 -19.76
C ARG A 44 25.14 -32.60 -19.33
N LEU A 45 24.07 -33.14 -18.74
CA LEU A 45 23.99 -34.55 -18.38
C LEU A 45 24.07 -35.45 -19.61
N LEU A 46 23.29 -35.20 -20.67
CA LEU A 46 23.30 -35.98 -21.92
C LEU A 46 24.67 -35.99 -22.61
N LEU A 47 25.42 -34.89 -22.54
CA LEU A 47 26.79 -34.82 -23.04
C LEU A 47 27.74 -35.71 -22.22
N LEU A 48 27.56 -35.72 -20.89
CA LEU A 48 28.32 -36.60 -20.00
C LEU A 48 27.95 -38.08 -20.23
N GLU A 49 26.65 -38.39 -20.30
CA GLU A 49 26.13 -39.73 -20.58
C GLU A 49 26.64 -40.24 -21.92
N TRP A 50 26.75 -39.39 -22.94
CA TRP A 50 27.32 -39.79 -24.23
C TRP A 50 28.79 -40.21 -24.12
N ALA A 51 29.60 -39.48 -23.38
CA ALA A 51 30.98 -39.90 -23.12
C ALA A 51 31.02 -41.24 -22.35
N VAL A 52 30.12 -41.43 -21.38
CA VAL A 52 30.00 -42.69 -20.64
C VAL A 52 29.59 -43.84 -21.56
N LEU A 53 28.65 -43.67 -22.48
CA LEU A 53 28.26 -44.71 -23.44
C LEU A 53 29.44 -45.17 -24.31
N ILE A 54 30.30 -44.25 -24.75
CA ILE A 54 31.49 -44.59 -25.52
C ILE A 54 32.46 -45.43 -24.67
N ILE A 55 32.66 -45.05 -23.40
CA ILE A 55 33.50 -45.81 -22.47
C ILE A 55 32.92 -47.21 -22.21
N VAL A 56 31.61 -47.31 -21.98
CA VAL A 56 30.92 -48.59 -21.78
C VAL A 56 31.03 -49.48 -23.02
N ALA A 57 30.91 -48.91 -24.23
CA ALA A 57 31.08 -49.66 -25.47
C ALA A 57 32.50 -50.22 -25.64
N LEU A 58 33.53 -49.52 -25.16
CA LEU A 58 34.92 -49.97 -25.24
C LEU A 58 35.27 -51.01 -24.19
N VAL A 59 34.75 -50.86 -22.96
CA VAL A 59 35.21 -51.63 -21.80
C VAL A 59 34.26 -52.77 -21.43
N VAL A 60 32.94 -52.51 -21.44
CA VAL A 60 31.94 -53.41 -20.85
C VAL A 60 31.25 -54.26 -21.92
N ALA A 61 30.99 -53.68 -23.10
CA ALA A 61 30.31 -54.39 -24.18
C ALA A 61 31.07 -55.65 -24.67
N PRO A 62 32.41 -55.66 -24.81
CA PRO A 62 33.12 -56.86 -25.24
C PRO A 62 32.95 -58.06 -24.29
N GLU A 63 32.87 -57.80 -22.98
CA GLU A 63 32.65 -58.85 -21.97
C GLU A 63 31.19 -59.29 -21.90
N SER A 64 30.26 -58.35 -22.03
CA SER A 64 28.83 -58.61 -21.83
C SER A 64 28.19 -59.37 -22.99
N TRP A 65 28.87 -59.44 -24.14
CA TRP A 65 28.39 -60.07 -25.37
C TRP A 65 29.24 -61.28 -25.80
N GLN A 66 30.07 -61.85 -24.92
CA GLN A 66 31.00 -62.95 -25.23
C GLN A 66 30.34 -64.19 -25.85
N GLU A 67 29.06 -64.44 -25.56
CA GLU A 67 28.30 -65.58 -26.08
C GLU A 67 27.68 -65.34 -27.48
N GLN A 68 27.81 -64.14 -28.06
CA GLN A 68 27.29 -63.79 -29.38
C GLN A 68 28.38 -63.31 -30.35
N VAL A 69 28.21 -63.61 -31.64
CA VAL A 69 29.14 -63.21 -32.73
C VAL A 69 28.94 -61.74 -33.12
N ILE A 70 28.86 -60.83 -32.15
CA ILE A 70 28.77 -59.39 -32.43
C ILE A 70 30.17 -58.80 -32.34
N SER A 71 30.66 -58.22 -33.44
CA SER A 71 31.95 -57.55 -33.48
C SER A 71 32.00 -56.36 -32.50
N PRO A 72 33.05 -56.22 -31.67
CA PRO A 72 33.22 -55.09 -30.74
C PRO A 72 33.07 -53.71 -31.42
N ASP A 73 33.49 -53.61 -32.68
CA ASP A 73 33.39 -52.40 -33.49
C ASP A 73 31.94 -51.92 -33.66
N LEU A 74 30.97 -52.82 -33.71
CA LEU A 74 29.56 -52.47 -33.89
C LEU A 74 29.02 -51.70 -32.68
N HIS A 75 29.34 -52.14 -31.46
CA HIS A 75 28.91 -51.46 -30.22
C HIS A 75 29.51 -50.07 -30.10
N LEU A 76 30.77 -49.90 -30.50
CA LEU A 76 31.43 -48.60 -30.53
C LEU A 76 30.77 -47.66 -31.54
N TRP A 77 30.49 -48.12 -32.75
CA TRP A 77 29.79 -47.32 -33.76
C TRP A 77 28.38 -46.95 -33.34
N LEU A 78 27.66 -47.86 -32.65
CA LEU A 78 26.35 -47.55 -32.06
C LEU A 78 26.46 -46.44 -31.01
N ALA A 79 27.43 -46.51 -30.09
CA ALA A 79 27.64 -45.49 -29.07
C ALA A 79 28.03 -44.12 -29.66
N ILE A 80 28.87 -44.09 -30.70
CA ILE A 80 29.30 -42.84 -31.35
C ILE A 80 28.16 -42.23 -32.18
N LEU A 81 27.60 -43.00 -33.12
CA LEU A 81 26.65 -42.48 -34.11
C LEU A 81 25.25 -42.27 -33.51
N PHE A 82 24.68 -43.30 -32.87
CA PHE A 82 23.36 -43.16 -32.26
C PHE A 82 23.42 -42.31 -31.00
N GLY A 83 24.42 -42.50 -30.14
CA GLY A 83 24.65 -41.63 -28.97
C GLY A 83 24.83 -40.16 -29.35
N GLY A 84 25.58 -39.89 -30.42
CA GLY A 84 25.74 -38.53 -30.94
C GLY A 84 24.42 -37.96 -31.48
N ALA A 85 23.67 -38.74 -32.26
CA ALA A 85 22.39 -38.30 -32.82
C ALA A 85 21.37 -37.97 -31.73
N ILE A 86 21.24 -38.80 -30.69
CA ILE A 86 20.29 -38.56 -29.59
C ILE A 86 20.73 -37.43 -28.65
N THR A 87 22.02 -37.09 -28.58
CA THR A 87 22.52 -35.98 -27.75
C THR A 87 22.48 -34.64 -28.48
N LEU A 88 22.88 -34.59 -29.74
CA LEU A 88 23.04 -33.32 -30.48
C LEU A 88 21.72 -32.62 -30.76
N VAL A 89 20.62 -33.37 -30.96
CA VAL A 89 19.29 -32.80 -31.21
C VAL A 89 18.77 -32.00 -29.99
N PRO A 90 18.74 -32.56 -28.77
CA PRO A 90 18.48 -31.81 -27.53
C PRO A 90 19.39 -30.59 -27.31
N VAL A 91 20.70 -30.73 -27.58
CA VAL A 91 21.67 -29.63 -27.45
C VAL A 91 21.27 -28.45 -28.35
N ALA A 92 20.96 -28.73 -29.61
CA ALA A 92 20.54 -27.70 -30.56
C ALA A 92 19.23 -27.04 -30.13
N LEU A 93 18.22 -27.82 -29.74
CA LEU A 93 16.92 -27.29 -29.31
C LEU A 93 17.02 -26.45 -28.02
N SER A 94 17.83 -26.86 -27.05
CA SER A 94 18.11 -26.07 -25.84
C SER A 94 18.81 -24.76 -26.18
N ARG A 95 19.69 -24.74 -27.20
CA ARG A 95 20.39 -23.52 -27.60
C ARG A 95 19.51 -22.52 -28.37
N PHE A 96 18.59 -23.01 -29.21
CA PHE A 96 17.80 -22.17 -30.11
C PHE A 96 16.35 -21.93 -29.65
N ARG A 97 15.76 -22.86 -28.90
CA ARG A 97 14.36 -22.80 -28.42
C ARG A 97 14.25 -23.24 -26.94
N PRO A 98 15.02 -22.65 -26.02
CA PRO A 98 15.00 -23.04 -24.61
C PRO A 98 13.64 -22.82 -23.96
N GLY A 99 13.23 -23.75 -23.11
CA GLY A 99 12.02 -23.73 -22.31
C GLY A 99 10.72 -24.03 -23.06
N THR A 100 10.79 -24.32 -24.37
CA THR A 100 9.60 -24.67 -25.16
C THR A 100 9.16 -26.12 -24.89
N ALA A 101 7.87 -26.41 -25.09
CA ALA A 101 7.35 -27.78 -24.92
C ALA A 101 8.05 -28.78 -25.85
N ALA A 102 8.33 -28.38 -27.09
CA ALA A 102 9.04 -29.20 -28.06
C ALA A 102 10.44 -29.59 -27.56
N THR A 103 11.20 -28.64 -27.00
CA THR A 103 12.53 -28.89 -26.43
C THR A 103 12.45 -29.87 -25.26
N ARG A 104 11.53 -29.66 -24.31
CA ARG A 104 11.37 -30.55 -23.15
C ARG A 104 10.98 -31.97 -23.54
N TYR A 105 10.01 -32.12 -24.44
CA TYR A 105 9.55 -33.45 -24.88
C TYR A 105 10.61 -34.17 -25.69
N THR A 106 11.41 -33.44 -26.48
CA THR A 106 12.55 -34.02 -27.19
C THR A 106 13.65 -34.46 -26.23
N ILE A 107 13.99 -33.63 -25.23
CA ILE A 107 14.95 -34.00 -24.18
C ILE A 107 14.47 -35.27 -23.45
N ALA A 108 13.19 -35.34 -23.08
CA ALA A 108 12.63 -36.50 -22.41
C ALA A 108 12.74 -37.80 -23.23
N ALA A 109 12.39 -37.74 -24.51
CA ALA A 109 12.53 -38.88 -25.41
C ALA A 109 14.00 -39.29 -25.55
N CYS A 110 14.90 -38.34 -25.77
CA CYS A 110 16.33 -38.60 -25.93
C CYS A 110 17.01 -39.15 -24.66
N GLN A 111 16.59 -38.70 -23.47
CA GLN A 111 17.06 -39.23 -22.19
C GLN A 111 16.69 -40.72 -22.02
N MET A 112 15.49 -41.11 -22.47
CA MET A 112 15.09 -42.51 -22.44
C MET A 112 15.81 -43.34 -23.50
N LEU A 113 16.08 -42.78 -24.68
CA LEU A 113 16.92 -43.43 -25.69
C LEU A 113 18.36 -43.65 -25.20
N HIS A 114 18.91 -42.71 -24.41
CA HIS A 114 20.19 -42.90 -23.73
C HIS A 114 20.16 -44.09 -22.78
N SER A 115 19.11 -44.17 -21.96
CA SER A 115 18.91 -45.31 -21.06
C SER A 115 18.78 -46.64 -21.82
N SER A 116 18.02 -46.66 -22.92
CA SER A 116 17.87 -47.82 -23.81
C SER A 116 19.22 -48.26 -24.40
N LEU A 117 20.01 -47.31 -24.90
CA LEU A 117 21.32 -47.56 -25.48
C LEU A 117 22.31 -48.07 -24.43
N LEU A 118 22.30 -47.51 -23.22
CA LEU A 118 23.11 -47.98 -22.09
C LEU A 118 22.80 -49.44 -21.73
N ILE A 119 21.51 -49.79 -21.62
CA ILE A 119 21.05 -51.17 -21.36
C ILE A 119 21.52 -52.10 -22.48
N SER A 120 21.44 -51.67 -23.73
CA SER A 120 21.91 -52.48 -24.86
C SER A 120 23.43 -52.70 -24.80
N LEU A 121 24.22 -51.66 -24.57
CA LEU A 121 25.67 -51.77 -24.52
C LEU A 121 26.16 -52.60 -23.32
N SER A 122 25.40 -52.64 -22.24
CA SER A 122 25.72 -53.45 -21.06
C SER A 122 25.32 -54.93 -21.18
N GLY A 123 24.71 -55.34 -22.29
CA GLY A 123 24.21 -56.70 -22.48
C GLY A 123 22.92 -57.00 -21.70
N GLY A 124 22.09 -55.98 -21.45
CA GLY A 124 20.81 -56.17 -20.76
C GLY A 124 20.93 -56.37 -19.25
N ARG A 125 21.98 -55.86 -18.62
CA ARG A 125 22.18 -55.97 -17.16
C ARG A 125 21.05 -55.28 -16.40
N LEU A 126 20.52 -55.95 -15.37
CA LEU A 126 19.42 -55.43 -14.55
C LEU A 126 19.80 -54.12 -13.85
N GLU A 127 21.06 -53.96 -13.44
CA GLU A 127 21.55 -52.75 -12.78
C GLU A 127 21.43 -51.52 -13.68
N THR A 128 21.62 -51.69 -14.99
CA THR A 128 21.50 -50.58 -15.94
C THR A 128 20.06 -50.14 -16.19
N HIS A 129 19.06 -50.96 -15.85
CA HIS A 129 17.65 -50.58 -15.92
C HIS A 129 17.28 -49.54 -14.85
N PHE A 130 18.03 -49.46 -13.75
CA PHE A 130 17.83 -48.39 -12.76
C PHE A 130 18.03 -46.98 -13.36
N HIS A 131 18.80 -46.86 -14.45
CA HIS A 131 19.02 -45.60 -15.14
C HIS A 131 17.72 -44.99 -15.67
N VAL A 132 16.75 -45.81 -16.08
CA VAL A 132 15.43 -45.36 -16.53
C VAL A 132 14.73 -44.60 -15.40
N PHE A 133 14.71 -45.16 -14.20
CA PHE A 133 14.07 -44.52 -13.03
C PHE A 133 14.80 -43.25 -12.60
N CYS A 134 16.14 -43.26 -12.55
CA CYS A 134 16.92 -42.05 -12.28
C CYS A 134 16.63 -40.95 -13.30
N SER A 135 16.52 -41.32 -14.57
CA SER A 135 16.22 -40.39 -15.64
C SER A 135 14.81 -39.78 -15.52
N LEU A 136 13.80 -40.58 -15.12
CA LEU A 136 12.45 -40.06 -14.84
C LEU A 136 12.45 -39.07 -13.66
N VAL A 137 13.22 -39.36 -12.60
CA VAL A 137 13.40 -38.43 -11.47
C VAL A 137 14.01 -37.11 -11.95
N ILE A 138 15.05 -37.14 -12.78
CA ILE A 138 15.67 -35.93 -13.32
C ILE A 138 14.69 -35.15 -14.21
N LEU A 139 13.92 -35.85 -15.05
CA LEU A 139 12.87 -35.22 -15.87
C LEU A 139 11.77 -34.58 -15.04
N SER A 140 11.48 -35.09 -13.83
CA SER A 140 10.52 -34.45 -12.92
C SER A 140 10.96 -33.07 -12.45
N PHE A 141 12.25 -32.71 -12.58
CA PHE A 141 12.74 -31.36 -12.24
C PHE A 141 12.18 -30.27 -13.14
N TYR A 142 11.63 -30.62 -14.30
CA TYR A 142 10.84 -29.68 -15.08
C TYR A 142 9.59 -29.21 -14.33
N ARG A 143 9.11 -29.97 -13.33
CA ARG A 143 7.84 -29.73 -12.63
C ARG A 143 6.66 -29.68 -13.61
N ASP A 144 6.75 -30.43 -14.70
CA ASP A 144 5.73 -30.56 -15.74
C ASP A 144 5.52 -32.04 -16.00
N TRP A 145 4.46 -32.60 -15.40
CA TRP A 145 4.15 -34.03 -15.47
C TRP A 145 3.98 -34.52 -16.91
N ARG A 146 3.65 -33.64 -17.86
CA ARG A 146 3.48 -33.98 -19.27
C ARG A 146 4.78 -34.43 -19.93
N VAL A 147 5.93 -34.07 -19.35
CA VAL A 147 7.26 -34.49 -19.83
C VAL A 147 7.49 -35.99 -19.60
N LEU A 148 6.80 -36.60 -18.62
CA LEU A 148 6.90 -38.03 -18.35
C LEU A 148 6.21 -38.86 -19.45
N ILE A 149 5.18 -38.32 -20.12
CA ILE A 149 4.45 -39.03 -21.18
C ILE A 149 5.37 -39.48 -22.34
N PRO A 150 6.11 -38.60 -23.03
CA PRO A 150 7.00 -39.03 -24.10
C PRO A 150 8.14 -39.91 -23.59
N ALA A 151 8.63 -39.71 -22.36
CA ALA A 151 9.65 -40.57 -21.78
C ALA A 151 9.12 -42.01 -21.63
N THR A 152 8.00 -42.17 -20.96
CA THR A 152 7.38 -43.48 -20.72
C THR A 152 6.96 -44.16 -22.01
N LEU A 153 6.46 -43.41 -23.00
CA LEU A 153 6.15 -43.96 -24.32
C LEU A 153 7.41 -44.56 -24.98
N VAL A 154 8.55 -43.86 -24.94
CA VAL A 154 9.81 -44.35 -25.50
C VAL A 154 10.25 -45.61 -24.78
N VAL A 155 10.22 -45.64 -23.45
CA VAL A 155 10.62 -46.82 -22.66
C VAL A 155 9.74 -48.02 -22.96
N VAL A 156 8.42 -47.83 -22.99
CA VAL A 156 7.44 -48.90 -23.28
C VAL A 156 7.69 -49.45 -24.68
N LEU A 157 7.72 -48.59 -25.70
CA LEU A 157 7.95 -49.02 -27.09
C LEU A 157 9.28 -49.74 -27.23
N ASP A 158 10.34 -49.22 -26.64
CA ASP A 158 11.67 -49.82 -26.64
C ASP A 158 11.67 -51.23 -26.02
N HIS A 159 11.07 -51.39 -24.84
CA HIS A 159 11.04 -52.67 -24.14
C HIS A 159 10.19 -53.73 -24.84
N PHE A 160 9.07 -53.34 -25.46
CA PHE A 160 8.25 -54.27 -26.23
C PHE A 160 8.88 -54.64 -27.59
N LEU A 161 9.41 -53.66 -28.33
CA LEU A 161 10.02 -53.91 -29.63
C LEU A 161 11.30 -54.72 -29.49
N ARG A 162 12.28 -54.25 -28.71
CA ARG A 162 13.52 -54.99 -28.52
C ARG A 162 13.27 -56.26 -27.69
N GLY A 163 12.27 -56.30 -26.81
CA GLY A 163 11.93 -57.52 -26.07
C GLY A 163 11.42 -58.64 -26.98
N ALA A 164 10.67 -58.30 -28.03
CA ALA A 164 10.16 -59.26 -29.01
C ALA A 164 11.22 -59.70 -30.04
N TYR A 165 12.03 -58.76 -30.54
CA TYR A 165 12.93 -59.01 -31.68
C TYR A 165 14.40 -59.20 -31.28
N LEU A 166 14.85 -58.62 -30.17
CA LEU A 166 16.24 -58.62 -29.69
C LEU A 166 16.32 -58.82 -28.16
N PRO A 167 15.70 -59.89 -27.59
CA PRO A 167 15.51 -60.04 -26.15
C PRO A 167 16.81 -60.04 -25.35
N PHE A 168 17.92 -60.47 -25.96
CA PHE A 168 19.24 -60.46 -25.33
C PHE A 168 19.73 -59.04 -25.01
N SER A 169 19.39 -58.05 -25.83
CA SER A 169 19.79 -56.64 -25.65
C SER A 169 19.08 -55.93 -24.48
N ILE A 170 18.03 -56.53 -23.94
CA ILE A 170 17.31 -56.00 -22.78
C ILE A 170 17.45 -56.93 -21.59
N TYR A 171 17.25 -58.23 -21.76
CA TYR A 171 17.15 -59.16 -20.64
C TYR A 171 18.41 -59.98 -20.40
N GLY A 172 19.45 -59.85 -21.25
CA GLY A 172 20.67 -60.66 -21.19
C GLY A 172 20.41 -62.16 -21.40
N ALA A 173 19.25 -62.54 -21.95
CA ALA A 173 18.83 -63.92 -22.11
C ALA A 173 17.94 -64.10 -23.35
N ALA A 174 18.03 -65.27 -23.99
CA ALA A 174 17.29 -65.59 -25.22
C ALA A 174 15.77 -65.82 -24.99
N GLY A 175 15.34 -66.11 -23.76
CA GLY A 175 13.95 -66.43 -23.40
C GLY A 175 13.15 -65.22 -22.90
N GLY A 176 13.12 -64.12 -23.67
CA GLY A 176 12.31 -62.94 -23.32
C GLY A 176 10.81 -63.23 -23.43
N THR A 177 10.09 -63.26 -22.30
CA THR A 177 8.62 -63.27 -22.31
C THR A 177 8.10 -61.84 -22.29
N ALA A 178 7.02 -61.55 -23.03
CA ALA A 178 6.35 -60.25 -23.01
C ALA A 178 5.95 -59.80 -21.58
N TRP A 179 5.85 -60.76 -20.67
CA TRP A 179 5.63 -60.53 -19.25
C TRP A 179 6.72 -59.68 -18.59
N LYS A 180 8.01 -59.89 -18.91
CA LYS A 180 9.10 -59.07 -18.36
C LYS A 180 9.01 -57.61 -18.81
N SER A 181 8.62 -57.37 -20.07
CA SER A 181 8.37 -56.02 -20.59
C SER A 181 7.20 -55.38 -19.85
N LEU A 182 6.13 -56.14 -19.62
CA LEU A 182 4.94 -55.68 -18.90
C LEU A 182 5.26 -55.32 -17.44
N GLU A 183 6.03 -56.15 -16.73
CA GLU A 183 6.46 -55.89 -15.35
C GLU A 183 7.28 -54.60 -15.27
N HIS A 184 8.29 -54.43 -16.14
CA HIS A 184 9.10 -53.21 -16.16
C HIS A 184 8.24 -51.97 -16.46
N CYS A 185 7.35 -52.05 -17.45
CA CYS A 185 6.41 -50.97 -17.75
C CYS A 185 5.49 -50.66 -16.56
N GLY A 186 5.04 -51.69 -15.83
CA GLY A 186 4.27 -51.52 -14.61
C GLY A 186 5.02 -50.73 -13.54
N TRP A 187 6.30 -51.04 -13.33
CA TRP A 187 7.15 -50.29 -12.39
C TRP A 187 7.42 -48.85 -12.84
N VAL A 188 7.61 -48.62 -14.14
CA VAL A 188 7.75 -47.26 -14.72
C VAL A 188 6.48 -46.45 -14.50
N LEU A 189 5.31 -47.01 -14.82
CA LEU A 189 4.02 -46.35 -14.59
C LEU A 189 3.78 -46.09 -13.10
N PHE A 190 4.17 -47.02 -12.23
CA PHE A 190 4.11 -46.83 -10.79
C PHE A 190 4.97 -45.63 -10.36
N ALA A 191 6.21 -45.53 -10.83
CA ALA A 191 7.08 -44.38 -10.54
C ALA A 191 6.51 -43.05 -11.08
N ASP A 192 5.95 -43.05 -12.29
CA ASP A 192 5.32 -41.88 -12.91
C ASP A 192 4.16 -41.32 -12.10
N ILE A 193 3.39 -42.16 -11.40
CA ILE A 193 2.31 -41.69 -10.53
C ILE A 193 2.88 -40.80 -9.43
N PHE A 194 3.94 -41.24 -8.73
CA PHE A 194 4.56 -40.44 -7.67
C PHE A 194 5.23 -39.18 -8.22
N LEU A 195 5.94 -39.28 -9.34
CA LEU A 195 6.60 -38.14 -9.98
C LEU A 195 5.59 -37.12 -10.52
N GLY A 196 4.47 -37.59 -11.07
CA GLY A 196 3.36 -36.75 -11.51
C GLY A 196 2.74 -35.99 -10.34
N ILE A 197 2.45 -36.67 -9.22
CA ILE A 197 1.97 -36.03 -7.99
C ILE A 197 2.98 -34.98 -7.49
N ALA A 198 4.28 -35.30 -7.47
CA ALA A 198 5.33 -34.38 -7.06
C ALA A 198 5.41 -33.14 -7.98
N CYS A 199 5.29 -33.31 -9.30
CA CYS A 199 5.25 -32.21 -10.26
C CYS A 199 4.03 -31.30 -10.04
N LEU A 200 2.85 -31.89 -9.79
CA LEU A 200 1.63 -31.14 -9.51
C LEU A 200 1.76 -30.31 -8.24
N ARG A 201 2.19 -30.93 -7.12
CA ARG A 201 2.42 -30.23 -5.86
C ARG A 201 3.45 -29.11 -5.99
N SER A 202 4.57 -29.38 -6.65
CA SER A 202 5.61 -28.36 -6.83
C SER A 202 5.15 -27.18 -7.72
N THR A 203 4.23 -27.43 -8.64
CA THR A 203 3.59 -26.37 -9.45
C THR A 203 2.62 -25.54 -8.63
N GLU A 204 1.85 -26.18 -7.75
CA GLU A 204 0.95 -25.50 -6.80
C GLU A 204 1.74 -24.62 -5.82
N GLU A 205 2.83 -25.14 -5.25
CA GLU A 205 3.74 -24.39 -4.38
C GLU A 205 4.31 -23.16 -5.10
N MET A 206 4.77 -23.31 -6.34
CA MET A 206 5.28 -22.20 -7.14
C MET A 206 4.20 -21.12 -7.36
N ARG A 207 2.95 -21.52 -7.61
CA ARG A 207 1.83 -20.57 -7.73
C ARG A 207 1.57 -19.85 -6.41
N ALA A 208 1.52 -20.58 -5.30
CA ALA A 208 1.30 -20.00 -3.98
C ALA A 208 2.40 -19.01 -3.60
N THR A 209 3.66 -19.29 -3.93
CA THR A 209 4.77 -18.34 -3.74
C THR A 209 4.56 -17.08 -4.58
N ALA A 210 4.21 -17.21 -5.87
CA ALA A 210 3.96 -16.06 -6.74
C ALA A 210 2.80 -15.16 -6.23
N GLU A 211 1.72 -15.77 -5.72
CA GLU A 211 0.60 -15.05 -5.12
C GLU A 211 1.00 -14.29 -3.85
N ARG A 212 1.74 -14.95 -2.93
CA ARG A 212 2.25 -14.29 -1.72
C ARG A 212 3.18 -13.13 -2.03
N THR A 213 4.08 -13.29 -3.01
CA THR A 213 4.97 -12.21 -3.44
C THR A 213 4.18 -11.04 -4.03
N ALA A 214 3.20 -11.28 -4.89
CA ALA A 214 2.36 -10.23 -5.44
C ALA A 214 1.54 -9.49 -4.36
N ALA A 215 1.02 -10.21 -3.36
CA ALA A 215 0.30 -9.61 -2.24
C ALA A 215 1.22 -8.73 -1.36
N LEU A 216 2.46 -9.18 -1.10
CA LEU A 216 3.46 -8.39 -0.38
C LEU A 216 3.86 -7.13 -1.14
N GLU A 217 4.07 -7.24 -2.47
CA GLU A 217 4.34 -6.08 -3.33
C GLU A 217 3.19 -5.07 -3.29
N ALA A 218 1.94 -5.53 -3.39
CA ALA A 218 0.76 -4.67 -3.34
C ALA A 218 0.59 -3.97 -1.98
N SER A 219 0.81 -4.69 -0.88
CA SER A 219 0.75 -4.13 0.49
C SER A 219 1.83 -3.07 0.70
N ARG A 220 3.07 -3.36 0.29
CA ARG A 220 4.18 -2.38 0.34
C ARG A 220 3.87 -1.13 -0.47
N TYR A 221 3.34 -1.31 -1.69
CA TYR A 221 2.95 -0.19 -2.54
C TYR A 221 1.83 0.65 -1.92
N ALA A 222 0.80 0.01 -1.36
CA ALA A 222 -0.30 0.71 -0.69
C ALA A 222 0.20 1.53 0.52
N ASN A 223 1.05 0.92 1.36
CA ASN A 223 1.65 1.63 2.50
C ASN A 223 2.50 2.81 2.04
N GLN A 224 3.30 2.64 0.99
CA GLN A 224 4.10 3.72 0.45
C GLN A 224 3.21 4.85 -0.12
N LEU A 225 2.10 4.51 -0.78
CA LEU A 225 1.14 5.51 -1.27
C LEU A 225 0.51 6.31 -0.12
N ILE A 226 0.17 5.65 0.99
CA ILE A 226 -0.31 6.31 2.22
C ILE A 226 0.76 7.26 2.77
N MET A 227 2.00 6.80 2.88
CA MET A 227 3.12 7.62 3.34
C MET A 227 3.40 8.82 2.42
N ASP A 228 3.30 8.64 1.10
CA ASP A 228 3.63 9.70 0.14
C ASP A 228 2.51 10.74 -0.04
N ASN A 229 1.25 10.37 0.24
CA ASN A 229 0.07 11.23 -0.02
C ASN A 229 -0.68 11.65 1.26
N SER A 230 -0.23 11.25 2.43
CA SER A 230 -0.78 11.78 3.69
C SER A 230 -0.54 13.28 3.79
N ARG A 231 -1.48 14.01 4.40
CA ARG A 231 -1.30 15.43 4.77
C ARG A 231 -0.67 15.58 6.15
N ASP A 232 -0.92 14.62 7.03
CA ASP A 232 -0.28 14.53 8.34
C ASP A 232 1.03 13.77 8.20
N VAL A 233 2.02 14.14 9.00
CA VAL A 233 3.30 13.44 9.03
C VAL A 233 3.12 12.10 9.73
N ILE A 234 3.39 11.01 9.03
CA ILE A 234 3.46 9.67 9.61
C ILE A 234 4.94 9.33 9.76
N CYS A 235 5.39 9.01 10.96
CA CYS A 235 6.79 8.67 11.22
C CYS A 235 6.92 7.57 12.26
N ALA A 236 8.10 6.94 12.30
CA ALA A 236 8.51 6.11 13.42
C ALA A 236 9.91 6.50 13.86
N ASN A 237 10.14 6.47 15.17
CA ASN A 237 11.42 6.78 15.79
C ASN A 237 11.95 5.58 16.58
N ASP A 238 13.27 5.46 16.70
CA ASP A 238 13.88 4.48 17.62
C ASP A 238 13.72 4.91 19.09
N ALA A 239 14.17 4.05 20.01
CA ALA A 239 14.12 4.32 21.46
C ALA A 239 14.88 5.60 21.86
N GLU A 240 15.87 6.03 21.07
CA GLU A 240 16.63 7.26 21.31
C GLU A 240 16.01 8.49 20.62
N GLY A 241 14.88 8.34 19.95
CA GLY A 241 14.16 9.43 19.29
C GLY A 241 14.72 9.82 17.91
N ARG A 242 15.49 8.95 17.25
CA ARG A 242 15.94 9.18 15.86
C ARG A 242 14.92 8.64 14.88
N PHE A 243 14.65 9.39 13.80
CA PHE A 243 13.70 8.96 12.78
C PHE A 243 14.17 7.69 12.05
N LEU A 244 13.36 6.64 12.09
CA LEU A 244 13.52 5.41 11.30
C LEU A 244 12.80 5.53 9.96
N THR A 245 11.65 6.18 9.94
CA THR A 245 10.86 6.46 8.74
C THR A 245 10.05 7.73 8.93
N VAL A 246 9.78 8.42 7.83
CA VAL A 246 8.97 9.65 7.82
C VAL A 246 8.30 9.82 6.45
N SER A 247 7.02 10.17 6.45
CA SER A 247 6.21 10.46 5.26
C SER A 247 6.64 11.76 4.56
N ALA A 248 6.35 11.90 3.27
CA ALA A 248 6.67 13.09 2.49
C ALA A 248 6.04 14.40 3.04
N ALA A 249 4.96 14.30 3.82
CA ALA A 249 4.33 15.44 4.49
C ALA A 249 5.28 16.26 5.39
N CYS A 250 6.42 15.69 5.81
CA CYS A 250 7.39 16.37 6.67
C CYS A 250 7.97 17.63 6.01
N GLU A 251 8.06 17.66 4.68
CA GLU A 251 8.54 18.83 3.95
C GLU A 251 7.56 20.00 4.09
N SER A 252 6.26 19.72 4.05
CA SER A 252 5.23 20.74 4.27
C SER A 252 5.12 21.17 5.74
N LEU A 253 5.21 20.22 6.68
CA LEU A 253 5.06 20.50 8.11
C LEU A 253 6.31 21.19 8.71
N TRP A 254 7.50 20.62 8.47
CA TRP A 254 8.76 21.01 9.11
C TRP A 254 9.78 21.67 8.17
N GLY A 255 9.58 21.62 6.86
CA GLY A 255 10.52 22.19 5.87
C GLY A 255 11.73 21.31 5.57
N TYR A 256 11.79 20.08 6.10
CA TYR A 256 12.85 19.12 5.83
C TYR A 256 12.36 18.04 4.87
N LYS A 257 13.21 17.61 3.94
CA LYS A 257 12.93 16.41 3.14
C LYS A 257 13.07 15.16 4.01
N ALA A 258 12.32 14.11 3.67
CA ALA A 258 12.35 12.85 4.41
C ALA A 258 13.77 12.30 4.58
N GLU A 259 14.55 12.32 3.50
CA GLU A 259 15.96 11.88 3.45
C GLU A 259 16.88 12.65 4.41
N GLU A 260 16.56 13.90 4.73
CA GLU A 260 17.34 14.73 5.68
C GLU A 260 17.02 14.41 7.15
N LEU A 261 15.86 13.81 7.41
CA LEU A 261 15.40 13.48 8.75
C LEU A 261 15.77 12.07 9.17
N LEU A 262 15.94 11.12 8.25
CA LEU A 262 16.31 9.75 8.58
C LEU A 262 17.60 9.70 9.41
N GLY A 263 17.53 9.08 10.58
CA GLY A 263 18.61 8.99 11.56
C GLY A 263 18.83 10.25 12.42
N LYS A 264 18.16 11.37 12.12
CA LYS A 264 18.25 12.60 12.93
C LYS A 264 17.35 12.50 14.16
N SER A 265 17.80 13.07 15.28
CA SER A 265 17.01 13.13 16.50
C SER A 265 15.84 14.11 16.36
N CYS A 266 14.61 13.66 16.63
CA CYS A 266 13.44 14.52 16.63
C CYS A 266 13.48 15.55 17.76
N VAL A 267 14.23 15.27 18.84
CA VAL A 267 14.38 16.16 20.01
C VAL A 267 15.03 17.49 19.63
N GLU A 268 15.95 17.49 18.67
CA GLU A 268 16.61 18.71 18.16
C GLU A 268 15.63 19.70 17.51
N MET A 269 14.46 19.21 17.10
CA MET A 269 13.44 20.02 16.45
C MET A 269 12.35 20.47 17.41
N VAL A 270 12.32 19.97 18.66
CA VAL A 270 11.32 20.37 19.65
C VAL A 270 11.69 21.76 20.19
N HIS A 271 10.68 22.61 20.38
CA HIS A 271 10.86 23.93 20.98
C HIS A 271 11.44 23.80 22.41
N PRO A 272 12.42 24.63 22.82
CA PRO A 272 13.11 24.51 24.11
C PRO A 272 12.17 24.36 25.32
N ASP A 273 11.13 25.20 25.40
CA ASP A 273 10.13 25.17 26.47
C ASP A 273 9.32 23.85 26.55
N ASP A 274 9.25 23.09 25.45
CA ASP A 274 8.43 21.88 25.35
C ASP A 274 9.29 20.60 25.45
N LEU A 275 10.62 20.70 25.58
CA LEU A 275 11.56 19.57 25.61
C LEU A 275 11.28 18.59 26.75
N GLU A 276 11.19 19.09 27.99
CA GLU A 276 10.99 18.25 29.17
C GLU A 276 9.64 17.52 29.11
N ARG A 277 8.57 18.25 28.78
CA ARG A 277 7.23 17.69 28.62
C ARG A 277 7.21 16.60 27.53
N SER A 278 7.80 16.87 26.37
CA SER A 278 7.87 15.90 25.26
C SER A 278 8.67 14.65 25.65
N ARG A 279 9.75 14.81 26.42
CA ARG A 279 10.56 13.68 26.91
C ARG A 279 9.77 12.79 27.87
N LEU A 280 9.05 13.38 28.82
CA LEU A 280 8.23 12.64 29.77
C LEU A 280 7.12 11.87 29.05
N THR A 281 6.40 12.53 28.14
CA THR A 281 5.35 11.88 27.35
C THR A 281 5.92 10.72 26.51
N ASN A 282 7.08 10.87 25.87
CA ASN A 282 7.69 9.76 25.14
C ASN A 282 8.00 8.55 26.04
N LEU A 283 8.47 8.78 27.28
CA LEU A 283 8.70 7.71 28.25
C LEU A 283 7.41 7.01 28.66
N GLU A 284 6.31 7.75 28.84
CA GLU A 284 5.00 7.18 29.14
C GLU A 284 4.50 6.29 27.98
N VAL A 285 4.68 6.73 26.73
CA VAL A 285 4.30 5.93 25.56
C VAL A 285 5.13 4.66 25.45
N MET A 286 6.45 4.77 25.66
CA MET A 286 7.35 3.61 25.68
C MET A 286 7.03 2.66 26.83
N ALA A 287 6.44 3.15 27.93
CA ALA A 287 5.93 2.31 29.02
C ALA A 287 4.54 1.69 28.73
N GLY A 288 4.02 1.83 27.50
CA GLY A 288 2.77 1.23 27.05
C GLY A 288 1.52 2.10 27.22
N GLN A 289 1.67 3.40 27.49
CA GLN A 289 0.54 4.35 27.56
C GLN A 289 0.46 5.19 26.27
N PRO A 290 -0.32 4.77 25.26
CA PRO A 290 -0.43 5.53 24.00
C PRO A 290 -1.09 6.89 24.22
N VAL A 291 -0.73 7.87 23.39
CA VAL A 291 -1.31 9.22 23.41
C VAL A 291 -2.06 9.48 22.10
N THR A 292 -3.09 10.31 22.15
CA THR A 292 -3.82 10.71 20.92
C THR A 292 -3.91 12.22 20.73
N ASP A 293 -3.64 12.99 21.78
CA ASP A 293 -3.93 14.42 21.88
C ASP A 293 -2.75 15.25 22.43
N PHE A 294 -1.50 14.73 22.33
CA PHE A 294 -0.35 15.46 22.84
C PHE A 294 0.03 16.63 21.93
N GLU A 295 0.05 17.84 22.48
CA GLU A 295 0.45 19.04 21.75
C GLU A 295 1.85 19.52 22.17
N ASN A 296 2.68 19.85 21.19
CA ASN A 296 3.92 20.57 21.41
C ASN A 296 4.29 21.44 20.21
N ARG A 297 5.34 22.24 20.38
CA ARG A 297 5.87 23.12 19.36
C ARG A 297 7.16 22.54 18.78
N TYR A 298 7.26 22.59 17.46
CA TYR A 298 8.47 22.23 16.72
C TYR A 298 9.05 23.47 16.03
N ILE A 299 10.37 23.48 15.84
CA ILE A 299 11.13 24.49 15.09
C ILE A 299 11.38 23.93 13.69
N ARG A 300 10.85 24.63 12.68
CA ARG A 300 11.04 24.31 11.26
C ARG A 300 12.48 24.57 10.82
N LYS A 301 12.83 24.07 9.63
CA LYS A 301 14.14 24.31 8.99
C LYS A 301 14.46 25.79 8.79
N ASP A 302 13.44 26.62 8.56
CA ASP A 302 13.57 28.07 8.39
C ASP A 302 13.63 28.84 9.73
N GLY A 303 13.56 28.15 10.86
CA GLY A 303 13.56 28.71 12.21
C GLY A 303 12.18 29.13 12.73
N SER A 304 11.12 29.04 11.93
CA SER A 304 9.75 29.34 12.38
C SER A 304 9.19 28.23 13.27
N THR A 305 8.26 28.58 14.17
CA THR A 305 7.59 27.62 15.04
C THR A 305 6.31 27.06 14.40
N VAL A 306 6.05 25.77 14.60
CA VAL A 306 4.80 25.07 14.26
C VAL A 306 4.18 24.44 15.50
N ASP A 307 2.86 24.54 15.65
CA ASP A 307 2.14 23.77 16.64
C ASP A 307 1.76 22.41 16.05
N VAL A 308 2.18 21.34 16.71
CA VAL A 308 1.97 19.96 16.27
C VAL A 308 1.11 19.22 17.29
N LEU A 309 0.12 18.50 16.77
CA LEU A 309 -0.67 17.55 17.51
C LEU A 309 -0.21 16.12 17.19
N TRP A 310 0.04 15.34 18.23
CA TRP A 310 0.59 14.00 18.13
C TRP A 310 -0.39 12.93 18.60
N SER A 311 -0.47 11.87 17.81
CA SER A 311 -0.89 10.55 18.29
C SER A 311 0.31 9.61 18.20
N ALA A 312 0.61 8.88 19.27
CA ALA A 312 1.81 8.06 19.37
C ALA A 312 1.55 6.74 20.10
N TYR A 313 2.15 5.66 19.60
CA TYR A 313 2.15 4.34 20.25
C TYR A 313 3.51 3.66 20.12
N TRP A 314 3.89 2.90 21.13
CA TRP A 314 5.11 2.09 21.13
C TRP A 314 4.85 0.68 20.60
N SER A 315 5.67 0.22 19.66
CA SER A 315 5.69 -1.16 19.18
C SER A 315 6.82 -1.93 19.86
N GLU A 316 6.48 -2.85 20.77
CA GLU A 316 7.48 -3.70 21.43
C GLU A 316 8.19 -4.64 20.45
N SER A 317 7.51 -5.14 19.42
CA SER A 317 8.13 -6.03 18.44
C SER A 317 9.15 -5.32 17.56
N ASP A 318 8.90 -4.05 17.23
CA ASP A 318 9.76 -3.26 16.35
C ASP A 318 10.76 -2.40 17.12
N GLN A 319 10.63 -2.32 18.45
CA GLN A 319 11.37 -1.41 19.32
C GLN A 319 11.36 0.03 18.78
N ALA A 320 10.17 0.47 18.36
CA ALA A 320 9.97 1.72 17.66
C ALA A 320 8.69 2.44 18.11
N LEU A 321 8.78 3.77 18.16
CA LEU A 321 7.69 4.67 18.49
C LEU A 321 7.04 5.18 17.22
N PHE A 322 5.83 4.70 16.91
CA PHE A 322 5.06 5.10 15.73
C PHE A 322 4.17 6.29 16.06
N GLN A 323 4.18 7.29 15.18
CA GLN A 323 3.57 8.58 15.47
C GLN A 323 2.90 9.19 14.23
N VAL A 324 1.84 9.94 14.47
CA VAL A 324 1.20 10.83 13.49
C VAL A 324 1.23 12.25 14.01
N ALA A 325 1.80 13.16 13.24
CA ALA A 325 1.96 14.57 13.53
C ALA A 325 1.08 15.42 12.61
N ARG A 326 0.17 16.20 13.20
CA ARG A 326 -0.74 17.11 12.48
C ARG A 326 -0.40 18.56 12.75
N ASP A 327 -0.37 19.40 11.70
CA ASP A 327 -0.29 20.85 11.87
C ASP A 327 -1.59 21.39 12.47
N ILE A 328 -1.51 22.01 13.65
CA ILE A 328 -2.65 22.68 14.30
C ILE A 328 -2.43 24.20 14.44
N THR A 329 -1.41 24.75 13.77
CA THR A 329 -1.05 26.18 13.84
C THR A 329 -2.22 27.07 13.43
N HIS A 330 -2.91 26.74 12.32
CA HIS A 330 -4.07 27.52 11.87
C HIS A 330 -5.22 27.45 12.87
N ARG A 331 -5.48 26.27 13.45
CA ARG A 331 -6.51 26.07 14.49
C ARG A 331 -6.22 26.95 15.70
N LYS A 332 -5.00 26.93 16.23
CA LYS A 332 -4.62 27.77 17.38
C LYS A 332 -4.69 29.26 17.07
N ARG A 333 -4.26 29.70 15.88
CA ARG A 333 -4.39 31.10 15.47
C ARG A 333 -5.86 31.55 15.43
N ALA A 334 -6.75 30.70 14.91
CA ALA A 334 -8.18 30.97 14.89
C ALA A 334 -8.77 31.02 16.32
N GLU A 335 -8.39 30.10 17.20
CA GLU A 335 -8.82 30.09 18.61
C GLU A 335 -8.37 31.34 19.35
N VAL A 336 -7.10 31.75 19.19
CA VAL A 336 -6.57 32.98 19.81
C VAL A 336 -7.25 34.23 19.25
N ALA A 337 -7.47 34.30 17.93
CA ALA A 337 -8.18 35.41 17.31
C ALA A 337 -9.63 35.52 17.81
N LEU A 338 -10.32 34.37 17.94
CA LEU A 338 -11.67 34.30 18.48
C LEU A 338 -11.71 34.77 19.94
N GLN A 339 -10.79 34.28 20.78
CA GLN A 339 -10.69 34.71 22.19
C GLN A 339 -10.40 36.21 22.30
N LYS A 340 -9.52 36.75 21.46
CA LYS A 340 -9.23 38.18 21.42
C LYS A 340 -10.47 38.98 21.00
N SER A 341 -11.20 38.53 19.99
CA SER A 341 -12.45 39.17 19.55
C SER A 341 -13.52 39.13 20.64
N SER A 342 -13.67 38.00 21.36
CA SER A 342 -14.61 37.89 22.48
C SER A 342 -14.28 38.89 23.58
N ARG A 343 -13.00 38.94 24.00
CA ARG A 343 -12.54 39.90 25.02
C ARG A 343 -12.74 41.36 24.58
N GLN A 344 -12.52 41.66 23.31
CA GLN A 344 -12.76 43.01 22.76
C GLN A 344 -14.25 43.37 22.78
N LEU A 345 -15.13 42.44 22.40
CA LEU A 345 -16.58 42.62 22.46
C LEU A 345 -17.07 42.79 23.90
N GLU A 346 -16.59 41.97 24.84
CA GLU A 346 -16.91 42.07 26.26
C GLU A 346 -16.48 43.42 26.85
N SER A 347 -15.25 43.87 26.54
CA SER A 347 -14.74 45.17 26.98
C SER A 347 -15.51 46.34 26.38
N ALA A 348 -15.84 46.29 25.09
CA ALA A 348 -16.65 47.31 24.43
C ALA A 348 -18.07 47.37 24.98
N HIS A 349 -18.69 46.21 25.23
CA HIS A 349 -20.02 46.12 25.83
C HIS A 349 -20.03 46.72 27.25
N TYR A 350 -19.04 46.39 28.07
CA TYR A 350 -18.90 46.96 29.41
C TYR A 350 -18.71 48.48 29.36
N SER A 351 -17.86 48.99 28.45
CA SER A 351 -17.64 50.43 28.29
C SER A 351 -18.90 51.16 27.83
N ASN A 352 -19.64 50.62 26.86
CA ASN A 352 -20.90 51.22 26.39
C ASN A 352 -21.93 51.29 27.51
N LYS A 353 -22.06 50.21 28.31
CA LYS A 353 -22.95 50.21 29.46
C LYS A 353 -22.58 51.31 30.46
N LEU A 354 -21.29 51.47 30.77
CA LEU A 354 -20.83 52.52 31.68
C LEU A 354 -21.09 53.94 31.14
N ILE A 355 -20.93 54.16 29.83
CA ILE A 355 -21.24 55.44 29.18
C ILE A 355 -22.74 55.71 29.23
N MET A 356 -23.57 54.71 28.91
CA MET A 356 -25.02 54.84 28.98
C MET A 356 -25.48 55.15 30.40
N ASP A 357 -25.05 54.37 31.39
CA ASP A 357 -25.49 54.51 32.79
C ASP A 357 -25.06 55.83 33.45
N ASN A 358 -23.94 56.44 33.02
CA ASN A 358 -23.47 57.73 33.53
C ASN A 358 -23.89 58.94 32.67
N SER A 359 -24.54 58.72 31.53
CA SER A 359 -25.05 59.83 30.70
C SER A 359 -26.18 60.54 31.43
N GLN A 360 -26.17 61.89 31.41
CA GLN A 360 -27.26 62.71 31.93
C GLN A 360 -28.43 62.80 30.94
N ASP A 361 -28.13 62.64 29.65
CA ASP A 361 -29.15 62.57 28.60
C ASP A 361 -29.73 61.16 28.52
N VAL A 362 -31.02 61.09 28.18
CA VAL A 362 -31.67 59.81 27.92
C VAL A 362 -31.25 59.28 26.55
N ILE A 363 -30.58 58.13 26.57
CA ILE A 363 -30.17 57.40 25.38
C ILE A 363 -31.02 56.13 25.32
N CYS A 364 -31.89 56.05 24.31
CA CYS A 364 -32.77 54.91 24.11
C CYS A 364 -32.76 54.40 22.67
N SER A 365 -33.05 53.12 22.50
CA SER A 365 -33.31 52.51 21.20
C SER A 365 -34.73 51.95 21.16
N LEU A 366 -35.38 52.04 19.99
CA LEU A 366 -36.74 51.57 19.77
C LEU A 366 -36.77 50.53 18.64
N ASP A 367 -37.71 49.59 18.69
CA ASP A 367 -37.97 48.67 17.59
C ASP A 367 -38.81 49.31 16.47
N ALA A 368 -39.05 48.56 15.39
CA ALA A 368 -39.84 49.02 14.25
C ALA A 368 -41.33 49.27 14.55
N GLN A 369 -41.80 48.98 15.76
CA GLN A 369 -43.14 49.32 16.23
C GLN A 369 -43.11 50.43 17.31
N GLY A 370 -41.95 51.06 17.52
CA GLY A 370 -41.78 52.13 18.48
C GLY A 370 -41.78 51.66 19.93
N ARG A 371 -41.42 50.40 20.20
CA ARG A 371 -41.26 49.90 21.57
C ARG A 371 -39.81 50.01 22.02
N PHE A 372 -39.58 50.37 23.28
CA PHE A 372 -38.22 50.47 23.83
C PHE A 372 -37.51 49.11 23.80
N LEU A 373 -36.33 49.08 23.18
CA LEU A 373 -35.39 47.95 23.19
C LEU A 373 -34.33 48.14 24.27
N SER A 374 -33.86 49.38 24.46
CA SER A 374 -32.96 49.76 25.55
C SER A 374 -33.17 51.21 25.94
N THR A 375 -32.85 51.55 27.18
CA THR A 375 -32.75 52.93 27.69
C THR A 375 -31.74 52.94 28.84
N ASN A 376 -31.17 54.10 29.15
CA ASN A 376 -30.24 54.28 30.26
C ASN A 376 -30.92 54.85 31.52
N ALA A 377 -30.18 54.87 32.63
CA ALA A 377 -30.65 55.32 33.95
C ALA A 377 -31.20 56.77 33.97
N ALA A 378 -30.78 57.63 33.04
CA ALA A 378 -31.30 58.99 32.91
C ALA A 378 -32.84 59.03 32.69
N SER A 379 -33.47 57.96 32.20
CA SER A 379 -34.92 57.90 32.04
C SER A 379 -35.67 58.07 33.37
N GLN A 380 -35.07 57.59 34.46
CA GLN A 380 -35.62 57.73 35.80
C GLN A 380 -35.62 59.21 36.23
N THR A 381 -34.53 59.93 35.96
CA THR A 381 -34.43 61.36 36.29
C THR A 381 -35.29 62.23 35.39
N LEU A 382 -35.32 61.97 34.07
CA LEU A 382 -36.04 62.82 33.11
C LEU A 382 -37.55 62.54 33.07
N TRP A 383 -37.94 61.27 33.06
CA TRP A 383 -39.32 60.83 32.87
C TRP A 383 -39.96 60.16 34.10
N GLY A 384 -39.18 59.82 35.13
CA GLY A 384 -39.67 59.17 36.34
C GLY A 384 -39.86 57.65 36.20
N TYR A 385 -39.44 57.05 35.09
CA TYR A 385 -39.57 55.61 34.85
C TYR A 385 -38.22 54.90 34.96
N GLU A 386 -38.19 53.77 35.67
CA GLU A 386 -37.03 52.89 35.63
C GLU A 386 -36.84 52.32 34.22
N PRO A 387 -35.59 52.06 33.78
CA PRO A 387 -35.33 51.48 32.47
C PRO A 387 -36.16 50.22 32.18
N GLU A 388 -36.24 49.31 33.14
CA GLU A 388 -36.98 48.05 33.04
C GLU A 388 -38.49 48.24 32.88
N GLU A 389 -39.03 49.36 33.38
CA GLU A 389 -40.44 49.69 33.21
C GLU A 389 -40.74 50.13 31.78
N LEU A 390 -39.78 50.70 31.07
CA LEU A 390 -39.94 51.20 29.71
C LEU A 390 -39.71 50.11 28.66
N ILE A 391 -38.81 49.14 28.90
CA ILE A 391 -38.51 48.09 27.93
C ILE A 391 -39.79 47.36 27.48
N GLY A 392 -39.98 47.26 26.17
CA GLY A 392 -41.16 46.67 25.53
C GLY A 392 -42.41 47.57 25.48
N ARG A 393 -42.42 48.73 26.17
CA ARG A 393 -43.54 49.69 26.06
C ARG A 393 -43.38 50.58 24.85
N CYS A 394 -44.50 50.98 24.26
CA CYS A 394 -44.52 51.95 23.17
C CYS A 394 -44.15 53.35 23.67
N TYR A 395 -43.24 54.05 22.98
CA TYR A 395 -42.77 55.39 23.37
C TYR A 395 -43.90 56.42 23.48
N LEU A 396 -45.02 56.21 22.81
CA LEU A 396 -46.20 57.08 22.88
C LEU A 396 -46.81 57.19 24.28
N VAL A 397 -46.47 56.29 25.20
CA VAL A 397 -46.82 56.44 26.63
C VAL A 397 -46.21 57.70 27.24
N LEU A 398 -45.03 58.10 26.75
CA LEU A 398 -44.31 59.29 27.18
C LEU A 398 -44.72 60.54 26.41
N VAL A 399 -45.51 60.46 25.35
CA VAL A 399 -45.85 61.63 24.53
C VAL A 399 -47.19 62.22 24.99
N HIS A 400 -47.23 63.54 25.18
CA HIS A 400 -48.46 64.27 25.53
C HIS A 400 -49.56 63.97 24.49
N PRO A 401 -50.83 63.74 24.89
CA PRO A 401 -51.88 63.27 23.98
C PRO A 401 -52.06 64.08 22.69
N GLU A 402 -51.92 65.41 22.79
CA GLU A 402 -52.00 66.33 21.65
C GLU A 402 -50.86 66.17 20.65
N ASP A 403 -49.67 65.74 21.10
CA ASP A 403 -48.47 65.67 20.28
C ASP A 403 -48.26 64.27 19.67
N ARG A 404 -49.12 63.29 19.99
CA ARG A 404 -49.00 61.90 19.51
C ARG A 404 -49.15 61.77 18.01
N ALA A 405 -50.09 62.51 17.41
CA ALA A 405 -50.31 62.47 15.96
C ALA A 405 -49.07 63.00 15.21
N TRP A 406 -48.58 64.16 15.66
CA TRP A 406 -47.35 64.74 15.14
C TRP A 406 -46.13 63.86 15.37
N SER A 407 -46.03 63.20 16.53
CA SER A 407 -44.90 62.31 16.85
C SER A 407 -44.83 61.08 15.94
N ARG A 408 -45.98 60.51 15.56
CA ARG A 408 -46.05 59.42 14.58
C ARG A 408 -45.59 59.87 13.19
N GLU A 409 -46.08 61.02 12.74
CA GLU A 409 -45.65 61.61 11.47
C GLU A 409 -44.14 61.93 11.49
N ALA A 410 -43.65 62.41 12.64
CA ALA A 410 -42.24 62.69 12.86
C ALA A 410 -41.37 61.43 12.80
N GLU A 411 -41.85 60.33 13.36
CA GLU A 411 -41.22 59.00 13.29
C GLU A 411 -41.19 58.49 11.84
N GLU A 412 -42.31 58.54 11.12
CA GLU A 412 -42.37 58.17 9.69
C GLU A 412 -41.41 59.00 8.85
N GLY A 413 -41.34 60.31 9.09
CA GLY A 413 -40.38 61.20 8.45
C GLY A 413 -38.93 60.85 8.78
N THR A 414 -38.65 60.42 10.02
CA THR A 414 -37.30 59.96 10.43
C THR A 414 -36.94 58.65 9.75
N ARG A 415 -37.88 57.71 9.61
CA ARG A 415 -37.68 56.46 8.86
C ARG A 415 -37.39 56.71 7.38
N ALA A 416 -38.07 57.67 6.76
CA ALA A 416 -37.87 58.01 5.36
C ALA A 416 -36.55 58.77 5.09
N ARG A 417 -36.11 59.63 6.02
CA ARG A 417 -34.93 60.50 5.85
C ARG A 417 -33.66 59.99 6.54
N GLY A 418 -33.77 58.95 7.38
CA GLY A 418 -32.67 58.33 8.13
C GLY A 418 -32.24 59.08 9.41
N LYS A 419 -32.45 60.40 9.51
CA LYS A 419 -32.11 61.18 10.71
C LYS A 419 -32.99 62.43 10.87
N ARG A 420 -33.24 62.82 12.12
CA ARG A 420 -33.89 64.08 12.51
C ARG A 420 -33.28 64.59 13.82
N SER A 421 -32.77 65.82 13.82
CA SER A 421 -32.24 66.47 15.03
C SER A 421 -33.13 67.64 15.46
N ASP A 422 -32.92 68.06 16.70
CA ASP A 422 -33.38 69.34 17.27
C ASP A 422 -34.90 69.54 17.24
N PHE A 423 -35.67 68.48 17.47
CA PHE A 423 -37.12 68.59 17.60
C PHE A 423 -37.55 68.46 19.05
N VAL A 424 -38.43 69.37 19.48
CA VAL A 424 -38.95 69.39 20.86
C VAL A 424 -40.32 68.74 20.89
N ASN A 425 -40.56 67.92 21.91
CA ASN A 425 -41.86 67.32 22.16
C ASN A 425 -42.20 67.39 23.65
N ARG A 426 -43.48 67.56 23.97
CA ARG A 426 -43.95 67.52 25.36
C ARG A 426 -44.05 66.07 25.80
N CYS A 427 -43.19 65.68 26.72
CA CYS A 427 -43.21 64.36 27.32
C CYS A 427 -43.97 64.34 28.65
N LEU A 428 -44.79 63.32 28.84
CA LEU A 428 -45.51 63.05 30.09
C LEU A 428 -44.63 62.20 31.01
N ARG A 429 -44.35 62.72 32.21
CA ARG A 429 -43.66 62.00 33.28
C ARG A 429 -44.58 61.00 33.98
N LYS A 430 -44.00 60.04 34.70
CA LYS A 430 -44.74 59.04 35.49
C LYS A 430 -45.70 59.63 36.52
N ASP A 431 -45.36 60.80 37.08
CA ASP A 431 -46.18 61.54 38.05
C ASP A 431 -47.29 62.39 37.41
N GLY A 432 -47.40 62.38 36.07
CA GLY A 432 -48.38 63.13 35.30
C GLY A 432 -47.96 64.56 34.94
N THR A 433 -46.78 65.02 35.36
CA THR A 433 -46.24 66.33 34.95
C THR A 433 -45.70 66.29 33.52
N VAL A 434 -45.64 67.46 32.86
CA VAL A 434 -45.16 67.59 31.48
C VAL A 434 -43.77 68.21 31.47
N VAL A 435 -42.88 67.65 30.66
CA VAL A 435 -41.52 68.15 30.44
C VAL A 435 -41.25 68.28 28.94
N ASP A 436 -40.69 69.40 28.51
CA ASP A 436 -40.22 69.56 27.14
C ASP A 436 -38.90 68.82 26.96
N VAL A 437 -38.85 67.91 25.98
CA VAL A 437 -37.66 67.11 25.68
C VAL A 437 -37.19 67.45 24.28
N LEU A 438 -35.92 67.83 24.17
CA LEU A 438 -35.23 67.98 22.90
C LEU A 438 -34.73 66.61 22.43
N TRP A 439 -35.14 66.21 21.23
CA TRP A 439 -34.82 64.91 20.66
C TRP A 439 -33.88 65.03 19.47
N SER A 440 -32.94 64.10 19.42
CA SER A 440 -32.21 63.76 18.20
C SER A 440 -32.41 62.27 17.95
N ALA A 441 -33.00 61.93 16.81
CA ALA A 441 -33.34 60.57 16.42
C ALA A 441 -32.66 60.19 15.11
N SER A 442 -32.21 58.94 15.02
CA SER A 442 -31.72 58.34 13.78
C SER A 442 -32.39 56.98 13.58
N TRP A 443 -32.63 56.64 12.33
CA TRP A 443 -33.20 55.37 11.91
C TRP A 443 -32.18 54.59 11.09
N SER A 444 -31.90 53.35 11.49
CA SER A 444 -31.14 52.38 10.71
C SER A 444 -32.05 51.20 10.35
N ALA A 445 -31.91 50.68 9.14
CA ALA A 445 -32.66 49.52 8.66
C ALA A 445 -31.91 48.18 8.83
N GLU A 446 -30.70 48.22 9.41
CA GLU A 446 -29.86 47.04 9.70
C GLU A 446 -30.34 46.19 10.87
#